data_AF-A0A369KSU0-F1
#
_entry.id   AF-A0A369KSU0-F1
#
_cell.length_a   1.000
_cell.length_b   1.000
_cell.length_c   1.000
_cell.angle_alpha   90.00
_cell.angle_beta   90.00
_cell.angle_gamma   90.00
#
_symmetry.space_group_name_H-M   'P 1'
#
loop_
_entity.id
_entity.type
_entity.pdbx_description
1 polymer ?
#
loop_
_entity_poly.entity_id
_entity_poly.type
_entity_poly.pdbx_seq_one_letter_code
_entity_poly.pdbx_strand_id
1 'polypeptide(L)'
;MKLQHALPLLMVIALVAGCGANAVAPRYTSENPEILRIGNDRPADPEKSVEDLGSYCIEVTETWNAHGSTPDGKILWAKDTSRAVVPCD
;
A
#
# COMPACT_ATOMS: atom_id res chain seq x y z
N MET A 1 36.53 12.48 -41.06
CA MET A 1 35.28 13.22 -40.78
C MET A 1 34.10 12.34 -40.31
N LYS A 2 34.22 10.99 -40.18
CA LYS A 2 33.10 10.14 -39.72
C LYS A 2 32.97 9.97 -38.19
N LEU A 3 34.02 10.31 -37.43
CA LEU A 3 34.04 10.12 -35.97
C LEU A 3 33.37 11.27 -35.18
N GLN A 4 33.29 12.47 -35.77
CA GLN A 4 32.80 13.69 -35.11
C GLN A 4 31.29 13.66 -34.81
N HIS A 5 30.53 12.81 -35.50
CA HIS A 5 29.08 12.68 -35.35
C HIS A 5 28.68 11.50 -34.46
N ALA A 6 29.62 10.59 -34.17
CA ALA A 6 29.36 9.41 -33.34
C ALA A 6 29.31 9.73 -31.84
N LEU A 7 30.16 10.68 -31.40
CA LEU A 7 30.26 11.09 -30.01
C LEU A 7 28.99 11.78 -29.46
N PRO A 8 28.39 12.78 -30.14
CA PRO A 8 27.15 13.39 -29.64
C PRO A 8 25.96 12.41 -29.67
N LEU A 9 25.92 11.50 -30.64
CA LEU A 9 24.86 10.49 -30.76
C LEU A 9 24.89 9.50 -29.57
N LEU A 10 26.08 9.04 -29.19
CA LEU A 10 26.27 8.18 -28.01
C LEU A 10 25.87 8.89 -26.71
N MET A 11 26.15 10.19 -26.62
CA MET A 11 25.81 10.99 -25.43
C MET A 11 24.29 11.14 -25.27
N VAL A 12 23.57 11.39 -26.36
CA VAL A 12 22.09 11.46 -26.36
C VAL A 12 21.49 10.10 -25.99
N ILE A 13 22.02 8.99 -26.51
CA ILE A 13 21.53 7.65 -26.15
C ILE A 13 21.72 7.36 -24.65
N ALA A 14 22.85 7.77 -24.06
CA ALA A 14 23.10 7.61 -22.63
C ALA A 14 22.14 8.44 -21.75
N LEU A 15 21.82 9.67 -22.18
CA LEU A 15 20.86 10.55 -21.48
C LEU A 15 19.43 9.99 -21.48
N VAL A 16 18.99 9.43 -22.62
CA VAL A 16 17.63 8.88 -22.74
C VAL A 16 17.49 7.55 -22.00
N ALA A 17 18.54 6.72 -21.96
CA ALA A 17 18.56 5.47 -21.20
C ALA A 17 18.53 5.70 -19.66
N GLY A 18 19.14 6.78 -19.18
CA GLY A 18 19.18 7.11 -17.74
C GLY A 18 17.84 7.57 -17.16
N CYS A 19 16.99 8.24 -17.96
CA CYS A 19 15.69 8.73 -17.51
C CYS A 19 14.61 7.62 -17.42
N GLY A 20 14.74 6.54 -18.19
CA GLY A 20 13.74 5.46 -18.20
C GLY A 20 13.90 4.42 -17.09
N ALA A 21 15.13 4.18 -16.62
CA ALA A 21 15.42 3.04 -15.75
C ALA A 21 15.11 3.28 -14.25
N ASN A 22 15.10 4.53 -13.78
CA ASN A 22 14.99 4.85 -12.35
C ASN A 22 13.67 5.51 -11.93
N ALA A 23 12.76 5.77 -12.87
CA ALA A 23 11.58 6.59 -12.58
C ALA A 23 10.44 5.85 -11.87
N VAL A 24 10.35 4.52 -11.95
CA VAL A 24 9.16 3.78 -11.48
C VAL A 24 9.55 2.41 -10.91
N ALA A 25 10.31 2.39 -9.82
CA ALA A 25 10.25 1.29 -8.87
C ALA A 25 9.36 1.74 -7.70
N PRO A 26 8.01 1.70 -7.86
CA PRO A 26 7.10 2.13 -6.83
C PRO A 26 7.38 1.35 -5.54
N ARG A 27 7.65 2.10 -4.48
CA ARG A 27 7.85 1.54 -3.15
C ARG A 27 6.48 1.10 -2.63
N TYR A 28 6.11 -0.15 -2.88
CA TYR A 28 4.88 -0.75 -2.35
C TYR A 28 5.04 -1.13 -0.87
N THR A 29 5.31 -0.13 -0.03
CA THR A 29 5.32 -0.26 1.43
C THR A 29 4.23 0.62 1.99
N SER A 30 3.41 0.09 2.89
CA SER A 30 2.48 0.92 3.65
C SER A 30 3.25 1.73 4.68
N GLU A 31 2.96 3.03 4.77
CA GLU A 31 3.46 3.87 5.87
C GLU A 31 2.75 3.56 7.20
N ASN A 32 1.53 3.00 7.13
CA ASN A 32 0.76 2.58 8.29
C ASN A 32 0.21 1.15 8.09
N PRO A 33 0.98 0.11 8.52
CA PRO A 33 0.58 -1.28 8.36
C PRO A 33 -0.62 -1.68 9.23
N GLU A 34 -1.10 -0.82 10.12
CA GLU A 34 -2.27 -1.09 10.96
C GLU A 34 -3.59 -0.90 10.22
N ILE A 35 -3.60 -0.12 9.13
CA ILE A 35 -4.81 0.17 8.34
C ILE A 35 -4.70 -0.21 6.87
N LEU A 36 -3.46 -0.33 6.34
CA LEU A 36 -3.20 -0.72 4.96
C LEU A 36 -2.04 -1.72 4.93
N ARG A 37 -2.25 -2.89 4.31
CA ARG A 37 -1.22 -3.89 4.06
C ARG A 37 -1.16 -4.23 2.59
N ILE A 38 0.03 -4.55 2.09
CA ILE A 38 0.25 -4.93 0.70
C ILE A 38 0.91 -6.30 0.71
N GLY A 39 0.27 -7.28 0.10
CA GLY A 39 0.76 -8.66 0.11
C GLY A 39 -0.21 -9.64 -0.51
N ASN A 40 0.26 -10.87 -0.73
CA ASN A 40 -0.58 -11.91 -1.32
C ASN A 40 -1.50 -12.56 -0.29
N ASP A 41 -1.04 -12.62 0.97
CA ASP A 41 -1.80 -13.23 2.05
C ASP A 41 -2.74 -12.21 2.70
N ARG A 42 -3.98 -12.64 2.91
CA ARG A 42 -4.97 -11.85 3.67
C ARG A 42 -4.54 -11.78 5.14
N PRO A 43 -4.41 -10.59 5.74
CA PRO A 43 -4.19 -10.46 7.17
C PRO A 43 -5.39 -11.01 7.95
N ALA A 44 -5.14 -11.61 9.12
CA ALA A 44 -6.21 -12.07 9.99
C ALA A 44 -7.02 -10.87 10.52
N ASP A 45 -8.34 -11.04 10.59
CA ASP A 45 -9.22 -10.08 11.24
C ASP A 45 -8.88 -10.04 12.76
N PRO A 46 -8.69 -8.85 13.35
CA PRO A 46 -8.50 -8.72 14.79
C PRO A 46 -9.68 -9.27 15.59
N GLU A 47 -9.43 -9.66 16.83
CA GLU A 47 -10.51 -10.00 17.75
C GLU A 47 -11.37 -8.77 18.03
N LYS A 48 -12.67 -9.00 18.19
CA LYS A 48 -13.60 -7.94 18.60
C LYS A 48 -13.20 -7.41 19.96
N SER A 49 -13.25 -6.09 20.13
CA SER A 49 -13.00 -5.45 21.42
C SER A 49 -14.23 -4.66 21.86
N VAL A 50 -14.45 -4.59 23.18
CA VAL A 50 -15.46 -3.73 23.78
C VAL A 50 -14.72 -2.61 24.53
N GLU A 51 -15.06 -1.37 24.19
CA GLU A 51 -14.48 -0.16 24.80
C GLU A 51 -15.54 0.53 25.66
N ASP A 52 -15.24 0.74 26.95
CA ASP A 52 -16.10 1.49 27.87
C ASP A 52 -15.95 3.00 27.63
N LEU A 53 -17.06 3.66 27.30
CA LEU A 53 -17.14 5.12 27.10
C LEU A 53 -17.97 5.83 28.19
N GLY A 54 -18.11 5.19 29.36
CA GLY A 54 -18.65 5.74 30.60
C GLY A 54 -20.12 5.41 30.85
N SER A 55 -21.01 5.68 29.89
CA SER A 55 -22.45 5.35 30.04
C SER A 55 -22.90 4.15 29.20
N TYR A 56 -22.18 3.89 28.11
CA TYR A 56 -22.40 2.76 27.21
C TYR A 56 -21.03 2.31 26.71
N CYS A 57 -21.00 1.08 26.22
CA CYS A 57 -19.83 0.50 25.63
C CYS A 57 -19.95 0.50 24.10
N ILE A 58 -18.82 0.46 23.40
CA ILE A 58 -18.78 0.26 21.96
C ILE A 58 -18.07 -1.05 21.65
N GLU A 59 -18.75 -1.95 20.95
CA GLU A 59 -18.11 -3.08 20.28
C GLU A 59 -17.43 -2.56 19.01
N VAL A 60 -16.12 -2.75 18.93
CA VAL A 60 -15.31 -2.49 17.75
C VAL A 60 -15.06 -3.81 17.04
N THR A 61 -15.47 -3.87 15.78
CA THR A 61 -15.17 -5.02 14.90
C THR A 61 -14.35 -4.53 13.72
N GLU A 62 -13.17 -5.12 13.54
CA GLU A 62 -12.25 -4.81 12.45
C GLU A 62 -12.17 -5.96 11.45
N THR A 63 -12.18 -5.64 10.15
CA THR A 63 -12.07 -6.65 9.08
C THR A 63 -11.13 -6.18 7.98
N TRP A 64 -10.31 -7.09 7.46
CA TRP A 64 -9.44 -6.83 6.32
C TRP A 64 -10.12 -7.21 5.01
N ASN A 65 -10.25 -6.25 4.11
CA ASN A 65 -10.88 -6.39 2.81
C ASN A 65 -9.89 -6.09 1.67
N ALA A 66 -10.09 -6.73 0.51
CA ALA A 66 -9.28 -6.51 -0.67
C ALA A 66 -9.81 -5.31 -1.47
N HIS A 67 -8.93 -4.37 -1.84
CA HIS A 67 -9.25 -3.15 -2.58
C HIS A 67 -8.56 -3.06 -3.95
N GLY A 68 -8.10 -4.20 -4.47
CA GLY A 68 -7.42 -4.30 -5.77
C GLY A 68 -5.99 -4.79 -5.64
N SER A 69 -5.19 -4.56 -6.69
CA SER A 69 -3.83 -5.06 -6.77
C SER A 69 -2.86 -4.02 -7.30
N THR A 70 -1.61 -4.11 -6.86
CA THR A 70 -0.48 -3.39 -7.45
C THR A 70 -0.19 -3.92 -8.86
N PRO A 71 0.47 -3.13 -9.73
CA PRO A 71 0.94 -3.58 -11.04
C PRO A 71 1.80 -4.86 -11.04
N ASP A 72 2.53 -5.14 -9.97
CA ASP A 72 3.29 -6.38 -9.77
C ASP A 72 2.47 -7.54 -9.16
N GLY A 73 1.16 -7.34 -8.98
CA GLY A 73 0.20 -8.39 -8.63
C GLY A 73 -0.06 -8.61 -7.13
N LYS A 74 0.49 -7.78 -6.24
CA LYS A 74 0.23 -7.88 -4.79
C LYS A 74 -1.15 -7.29 -4.47
N ILE A 75 -1.87 -7.86 -3.51
CA ILE A 75 -3.19 -7.36 -3.11
C ILE A 75 -3.04 -6.18 -2.16
N LEU A 76 -3.90 -5.17 -2.33
CA LEU A 76 -4.08 -4.06 -1.41
C LEU A 76 -5.15 -4.44 -0.38
N TRP A 77 -4.74 -4.66 0.86
CA TRP A 77 -5.62 -4.97 1.98
C TRP A 77 -5.86 -3.70 2.78
N ALA A 78 -7.13 -3.28 2.90
CA ALA A 78 -7.51 -2.19 3.79
C ALA A 78 -8.32 -2.74 4.96
N LYS A 79 -8.11 -2.17 6.14
CA LYS A 79 -8.85 -2.53 7.34
C LYS A 79 -10.07 -1.62 7.48
N ASP A 80 -11.25 -2.23 7.50
CA ASP A 80 -12.49 -1.57 7.84
C ASP A 80 -12.75 -1.72 9.34
N THR A 81 -13.11 -0.61 9.99
CA THR A 81 -13.50 -0.59 11.41
C THR A 81 -14.98 -0.23 11.50
N SER A 82 -15.77 -1.12 12.10
CA SER A 82 -17.17 -0.89 12.44
C SER A 82 -17.33 -0.74 13.95
N ARG A 83 -18.30 0.08 14.36
CA ARG A 83 -18.56 0.40 15.76
C ARG A 83 -20.05 0.25 16.03
N ALA A 84 -20.41 -0.48 17.07
CA ALA A 84 -21.79 -0.66 17.51
C ALA A 84 -21.90 -0.31 19.00
N VAL A 85 -22.91 0.47 19.35
CA VAL A 85 -23.21 0.76 20.76
C VAL A 85 -23.83 -0.49 21.39
N VAL A 86 -23.27 -0.92 22.51
CA VAL A 86 -23.71 -2.10 23.27
C VAL A 86 -23.86 -1.75 24.76
N PRO A 87 -24.66 -2.52 25.52
CA PRO A 87 -24.58 -2.49 26.97
C PRO A 87 -23.17 -2.82 27.43
N CYS A 88 -22.73 -2.22 28.53
CA CYS A 88 -21.53 -2.67 29.22
C CYS A 88 -21.88 -3.94 30.00
N ASP A 89 -21.09 -5.01 29.79
CA ASP A 89 -21.19 -6.26 30.55
C ASP A 89 -20.69 -6.09 32.00
#